data_AF-A0A0M9EHF4-F1
#
_entry.id   AF-A0A0M9EHF4-F1
#
_cell.length_a   1.000
_cell.length_b   1.000
_cell.length_c   1.000
_cell.angle_alpha   90.00
_cell.angle_beta   90.00
_cell.angle_gamma   90.00
#
_symmetry.space_group_name_H-M   'P 1'
#
loop_
_entity.id
_entity.type
_entity.pdbx_description
1 polymer ?
#
loop_
_entity_poly.entity_id
_entity_poly.type
_entity_poly.pdbx_seq_one_letter_code
_entity_poly.pdbx_strand_id
1 'polypeptide(L)'
;MLLPLSGPAHAAQDITKTIAGCTGRFSAEMEHSWLISDDRAEAFQGERQTFVHLLDAAMQTDHRAILGHRIDVKHAHASLLTVASFSHDTSRARAARLLADGYLDSCRSLILGG
;
A
#
# COMPACT_ATOMS: atom_id res chain seq x y z
N MET A 1 32.46 -14.70 -10.89
CA MET A 1 31.53 -14.06 -9.92
C MET A 1 30.17 -14.70 -10.15
N LEU A 2 29.76 -15.66 -9.30
CA LEU A 2 28.47 -16.35 -9.43
C LEU A 2 27.36 -15.45 -8.85
N LEU A 3 26.44 -14.98 -9.69
CA LEU A 3 25.22 -14.32 -9.24
C LEU A 3 24.31 -15.37 -8.57
N PRO A 4 23.82 -15.16 -7.35
CA PRO A 4 22.82 -16.03 -6.77
C PRO A 4 21.52 -15.87 -7.55
N LEU A 5 21.04 -16.97 -8.14
CA LEU A 5 19.69 -17.04 -8.71
C LEU A 5 18.69 -17.11 -7.55
N SER A 6 17.90 -16.05 -7.35
CA SER A 6 16.78 -16.07 -6.41
C SER A 6 15.80 -17.17 -6.80
N GLY A 7 15.53 -18.10 -5.88
CA GLY A 7 14.60 -19.20 -6.11
C GLY A 7 13.13 -18.76 -6.11
N PRO A 8 12.22 -19.53 -6.72
CA PRO A 8 10.80 -19.19 -6.88
C PRO A 8 10.08 -18.91 -5.54
N ALA A 9 10.49 -19.56 -4.46
CA ALA A 9 9.94 -19.32 -3.12
C ALA A 9 10.25 -17.92 -2.57
N HIS A 10 11.42 -17.36 -2.90
CA HIS A 10 11.79 -16.01 -2.47
C HIS A 10 10.98 -14.96 -3.23
N ALA A 11 10.85 -15.14 -4.55
CA ALA A 11 10.00 -14.29 -5.38
C ALA A 11 8.52 -14.31 -4.94
N ALA A 12 8.00 -15.48 -4.53
CA ALA A 12 6.65 -15.63 -3.99
C ALA A 12 6.45 -14.89 -2.65
N GLN A 13 7.45 -14.89 -1.77
CA GLN A 13 7.41 -14.12 -0.52
C GLN A 13 7.48 -12.61 -0.79
N ASP A 14 8.29 -12.18 -1.74
CA ASP A 14 8.42 -10.77 -2.11
C ASP A 14 7.10 -10.22 -2.67
N ILE A 15 6.45 -10.94 -3.60
CA ILE A 15 5.15 -10.51 -4.14
C ILE A 15 4.06 -10.48 -3.06
N THR A 16 4.05 -11.45 -2.13
CA THR A 16 3.10 -11.46 -1.01
C THR A 16 3.28 -10.24 -0.12
N LYS A 17 4.52 -9.87 0.19
CA LYS A 17 4.83 -8.63 0.95
C LYS A 17 4.43 -7.39 0.16
N THR A 18 4.65 -7.34 -1.15
CA THR A 18 4.23 -6.21 -1.99
C THR A 18 2.70 -6.03 -1.98
N ILE A 19 1.95 -7.11 -2.20
CA ILE A 19 0.47 -7.11 -2.14
C ILE A 19 -0.02 -6.67 -0.75
N ALA A 20 0.61 -7.18 0.32
CA ALA A 20 0.33 -6.79 1.68
C ALA A 20 0.60 -5.29 1.93
N GLY A 21 1.72 -4.78 1.43
CA GLY A 21 2.04 -3.34 1.47
C GLY A 21 0.95 -2.52 0.78
N CYS A 22 0.55 -2.88 -0.42
CA CYS A 22 -0.53 -2.21 -1.15
C CYS A 22 -1.87 -2.24 -0.40
N THR A 23 -2.21 -3.37 0.21
CA THR A 23 -3.39 -3.48 1.09
C THR A 23 -3.33 -2.46 2.24
N GLY A 24 -2.16 -2.27 2.85
CA GLY A 24 -1.95 -1.28 3.91
C GLY A 24 -2.13 0.16 3.41
N ARG A 25 -1.58 0.50 2.23
CA ARG A 25 -1.68 1.85 1.65
C ARG A 25 -3.11 2.24 1.32
N PHE A 26 -3.86 1.37 0.64
CA PHE A 26 -5.27 1.64 0.34
C PHE A 26 -6.15 1.68 1.60
N SER A 27 -5.79 0.94 2.66
CA SER A 27 -6.46 1.08 3.96
C SER A 27 -6.23 2.47 4.57
N ALA A 28 -5.03 3.03 4.44
CA ALA A 28 -4.73 4.38 4.92
C ALA A 28 -5.48 5.46 4.13
N GLU A 29 -5.52 5.38 2.80
CA GLU A 29 -6.26 6.34 1.95
C GLU A 29 -7.76 6.29 2.20
N MET A 30 -8.35 5.10 2.33
CA MET A 30 -9.76 4.92 2.67
C MET A 30 -10.11 5.59 4.02
N GLU A 31 -9.34 5.29 5.07
CA GLU A 31 -9.58 5.84 6.41
C GLU A 31 -9.33 7.34 6.49
N HIS A 32 -8.30 7.84 5.80
CA HIS A 32 -8.02 9.27 5.72
C HIS A 32 -9.13 10.01 4.96
N SER A 33 -9.66 9.41 3.88
CA SER A 33 -10.76 9.98 3.12
C SER A 33 -12.02 10.10 3.97
N TRP A 34 -12.34 9.10 4.80
CA TRP A 34 -13.41 9.21 5.78
C TRP A 34 -13.16 10.34 6.80
N LEU A 35 -11.93 10.47 7.30
CA LEU A 35 -11.56 11.49 8.28
C LEU A 35 -11.81 12.91 7.75
N ILE A 36 -11.51 13.16 6.47
CA ILE A 36 -11.63 14.49 5.86
C ILE A 36 -12.91 14.67 5.04
N SER A 37 -13.84 13.69 5.08
CA SER A 37 -15.09 13.69 4.29
C SER A 37 -14.85 13.82 2.77
N ASP A 38 -13.83 13.13 2.26
CA ASP A 38 -13.52 13.00 0.83
C ASP A 38 -14.36 11.86 0.21
N ASP A 39 -14.96 12.12 -0.96
CA ASP A 39 -15.86 11.21 -1.67
C ASP A 39 -15.15 10.00 -2.29
N ARG A 40 -13.81 10.03 -2.37
CA ARG A 40 -12.99 8.92 -2.89
C ARG A 40 -12.87 7.73 -1.95
N ALA A 41 -13.40 7.82 -0.73
CA ALA A 41 -13.29 6.74 0.26
C ALA A 41 -13.83 5.39 -0.28
N GLU A 42 -14.94 5.41 -1.02
CA GLU A 42 -15.53 4.22 -1.64
C GLU A 42 -14.64 3.63 -2.74
N ALA A 43 -14.00 4.48 -3.55
CA ALA A 43 -13.05 4.03 -4.56
C ALA A 43 -11.84 3.32 -3.91
N PHE A 44 -11.27 3.92 -2.86
CA PHE A 44 -10.18 3.30 -2.10
C PHE A 44 -10.59 2.02 -1.39
N GLN A 45 -11.85 1.92 -0.93
CA GLN A 45 -12.38 0.68 -0.38
C GLN A 45 -12.42 -0.44 -1.45
N GLY A 46 -12.84 -0.12 -2.67
CA GLY A 46 -12.82 -1.06 -3.79
C GLY A 46 -11.42 -1.55 -4.12
N GLU A 47 -10.45 -0.63 -4.24
CA GLU A 47 -9.05 -0.97 -4.50
C GLU A 47 -8.43 -1.80 -3.36
N ARG A 48 -8.69 -1.41 -2.11
CA ARG A 48 -8.30 -2.17 -0.93
C ARG A 48 -8.85 -3.60 -0.99
N GLN A 49 -10.12 -3.77 -1.36
CA GLN A 49 -10.77 -5.08 -1.39
C GLN A 49 -10.13 -5.99 -2.44
N THR A 50 -9.78 -5.44 -3.60
CA THR A 50 -9.03 -6.18 -4.63
C THR A 50 -7.71 -6.72 -4.08
N PHE A 51 -6.91 -5.89 -3.39
CA PHE A 51 -5.66 -6.34 -2.80
C PHE A 51 -5.84 -7.34 -1.64
N VAL A 52 -6.92 -7.21 -0.85
CA VAL A 52 -7.26 -8.22 0.18
C VAL A 52 -7.50 -9.58 -0.46
N HIS A 53 -8.30 -9.64 -1.54
CA HIS A 53 -8.54 -10.91 -2.24
C HIS A 53 -7.26 -11.53 -2.83
N LEU A 54 -6.39 -10.70 -3.41
CA LEU A 54 -5.09 -11.16 -3.91
C LEU A 54 -4.21 -11.69 -2.78
N LEU A 55 -4.21 -11.01 -1.63
CA LEU A 55 -3.43 -11.40 -0.47
C LEU A 55 -3.92 -12.74 0.08
N ASP A 56 -5.23 -12.90 0.22
CA ASP A 56 -5.84 -14.14 0.72
C ASP A 56 -5.54 -15.34 -0.21
N ALA A 57 -5.44 -15.10 -1.52
CA ALA A 57 -5.05 -16.13 -2.50
C ALA A 57 -3.55 -16.45 -2.48
N ALA A 58 -2.69 -15.46 -2.20
CA ALA A 58 -1.23 -15.61 -2.23
C ALA A 58 -0.64 -16.16 -0.91
N MET A 59 -1.27 -15.86 0.23
CA MET A 59 -0.78 -16.25 1.54
C MET A 59 -0.91 -17.76 1.78
N GLN A 60 0.23 -18.46 1.87
CA GLN A 60 0.26 -19.89 2.23
C GLN A 60 0.70 -20.13 3.68
N THR A 61 1.57 -19.28 4.23
CA THR A 61 2.06 -19.34 5.62
C THR A 61 2.45 -17.93 6.12
N ASP A 62 2.65 -17.76 7.44
CA ASP A 62 3.13 -16.52 8.09
C ASP A 62 2.15 -15.31 8.12
N HIS A 63 0.91 -15.57 8.52
CA HIS A 63 -0.14 -14.55 8.69
C HIS A 63 0.27 -13.39 9.60
N ARG A 64 1.04 -13.66 10.67
CA ARG A 64 1.41 -12.65 11.66
C ARG A 64 2.42 -11.67 11.08
N ALA A 65 3.48 -12.12 10.42
CA ALA A 65 4.45 -11.20 9.83
C ALA A 65 3.82 -10.38 8.71
N ILE A 66 2.96 -11.00 7.90
CA ILE A 66 2.23 -10.27 6.85
C ILE A 66 1.28 -9.23 7.43
N LEU A 67 0.52 -9.55 8.48
CA LEU A 67 -0.32 -8.57 9.16
C LEU A 67 0.51 -7.42 9.75
N GLY A 68 1.64 -7.72 10.40
CA GLY A 68 2.57 -6.70 10.90
C GLY A 68 3.02 -5.76 9.78
N HIS A 69 3.46 -6.33 8.65
CA HIS A 69 3.88 -5.54 7.49
C HIS A 69 2.77 -4.63 6.95
N ARG A 70 1.53 -5.12 6.88
CA ARG A 70 0.36 -4.30 6.47
C ARG A 70 0.16 -3.10 7.39
N ILE A 71 0.26 -3.33 8.70
CA ILE A 71 0.08 -2.30 9.72
C ILE A 71 1.18 -1.25 9.60
N ASP A 72 2.44 -1.67 9.49
CA ASP A 72 3.58 -0.77 9.35
C ASP A 72 3.47 0.11 8.11
N VAL A 73 3.17 -0.49 6.96
CA VAL A 73 3.01 0.24 5.69
C VAL A 73 1.81 1.18 5.74
N LYS A 74 0.69 0.76 6.34
CA LYS A 74 -0.49 1.61 6.55
C LYS A 74 -0.13 2.84 7.38
N HIS A 75 0.54 2.67 8.52
CA HIS A 75 0.95 3.78 9.37
C HIS A 75 1.92 4.73 8.66
N ALA A 76 2.90 4.20 7.95
CA ALA A 76 3.84 5.01 7.17
C ALA A 76 3.11 5.84 6.09
N HIS A 77 2.13 5.25 5.40
CA HIS A 77 1.35 5.96 4.39
C HIS A 77 0.41 7.00 5.02
N ALA A 78 -0.27 6.67 6.13
CA ALA A 78 -1.10 7.62 6.87
C ALA A 78 -0.31 8.84 7.38
N SER A 79 0.98 8.67 7.71
CA SER A 79 1.87 9.79 8.06
C SER A 79 2.07 10.75 6.88
N LEU A 80 2.23 10.23 5.65
CA LEU A 80 2.29 11.06 4.44
C LEU A 80 0.97 11.82 4.23
N LEU A 81 -0.17 11.17 4.39
CA LEU A 81 -1.49 11.79 4.24
C LEU A 81 -1.75 12.87 5.28
N THR A 82 -1.32 12.63 6.52
CA THR A 82 -1.37 13.63 7.60
C THR A 82 -0.56 14.88 7.23
N VAL A 83 0.67 14.70 6.74
CA VAL A 83 1.51 15.83 6.28
C VAL A 83 0.87 16.52 5.07
N ALA A 84 0.33 15.76 4.12
CA ALA A 84 -0.29 16.28 2.91
C ALA A 84 -1.52 17.15 3.22
N SER A 85 -2.34 16.77 4.19
CA SER A 85 -3.57 17.49 4.52
C SER A 85 -3.42 18.60 5.55
N PHE A 86 -2.46 18.48 6.48
CA PHE A 86 -2.42 19.35 7.67
C PHE A 86 -1.13 20.14 7.85
N SER A 87 -0.12 20.00 6.99
CA SER A 87 1.11 20.80 7.07
C SER A 87 0.86 22.26 6.69
N HIS A 88 1.42 23.20 7.46
CA HIS A 88 1.45 24.63 7.12
C HIS A 88 2.45 24.97 6.00
N ASP A 89 3.46 24.12 5.79
CA ASP A 89 4.37 24.22 4.66
C ASP A 89 3.72 23.56 3.44
N THR A 90 3.34 24.39 2.46
CA THR A 90 2.67 23.97 1.24
C THR A 90 3.56 23.15 0.31
N SER A 91 4.87 23.37 0.33
CA SER A 91 5.83 22.60 -0.45
C SER A 91 5.93 21.19 0.09
N ARG A 92 6.07 21.07 1.42
CA ARG A 92 6.08 19.79 2.13
C ARG A 92 4.76 19.02 1.97
N ALA A 93 3.63 19.71 2.07
CA ALA A 93 2.31 19.10 1.86
C ALA A 93 2.19 18.49 0.45
N ARG A 94 2.57 19.27 -0.58
CA ARG A 94 2.56 18.82 -1.98
C ARG A 94 3.49 17.63 -2.21
N ALA A 95 4.72 17.68 -1.69
CA ALA A 95 5.67 16.59 -1.82
C ALA A 95 5.16 15.30 -1.17
N ALA A 96 4.56 15.39 0.02
CA ALA A 96 3.97 14.24 0.69
C ALA A 96 2.81 13.64 -0.11
N ARG A 97 1.95 14.47 -0.72
CA ARG A 97 0.87 13.98 -1.58
C ARG A 97 1.39 13.28 -2.83
N LEU A 98 2.34 13.90 -3.54
CA LEU A 98 2.97 13.31 -4.73
C LEU A 98 3.61 11.95 -4.42
N LEU A 99 4.27 11.82 -3.28
CA LEU A 99 4.86 10.55 -2.86
C LEU A 99 3.79 9.50 -2.52
N ALA A 100 2.71 9.89 -1.83
CA ALA A 100 1.59 9.01 -1.56
C ALA A 100 0.96 8.49 -2.86
N ASP A 101 0.66 9.39 -3.79
CA ASP A 101 0.09 9.06 -5.11
C ASP A 101 1.00 8.11 -5.89
N GLY A 102 2.31 8.37 -5.95
CA GLY A 102 3.26 7.49 -6.63
C GLY A 102 3.31 6.06 -6.07
N TYR A 103 3.09 5.89 -4.75
CA TYR A 103 2.96 4.56 -4.17
C TYR A 103 1.66 3.86 -4.58
N LEU A 104 0.55 4.58 -4.71
CA LEU A 104 -0.71 3.99 -5.18
C LEU A 104 -0.62 3.61 -6.66
N ASP A 105 0.02 4.42 -7.48
CA ASP A 105 0.21 4.12 -8.91
C ASP A 105 1.06 2.87 -9.10
N SER A 106 2.11 2.72 -8.29
CA SER A 106 2.92 1.50 -8.23
C SER A 106 2.11 0.27 -7.80
N CYS A 107 1.11 0.46 -6.93
CA CYS A 107 0.21 -0.63 -6.57
C CYS A 107 -0.74 -0.96 -7.72
N ARG A 108 -1.38 0.04 -8.33
CA ARG A 108 -2.33 -0.15 -9.44
C ARG A 108 -1.70 -0.89 -10.62
N SER A 109 -0.43 -0.63 -10.93
CA SER A 109 0.28 -1.34 -12.00
C SER A 109 0.41 -2.85 -11.77
N LEU A 110 0.28 -3.34 -10.52
CA LEU A 110 0.33 -4.77 -10.21
C LEU A 110 -0.96 -5.50 -10.62
N ILE A 111 -2.11 -4.83 -10.63
CA ILE A 111 -3.40 -5.46 -10.94
C ILE A 111 -3.68 -5.42 -12.44
N LEU A 112 -3.25 -4.36 -13.12
CA LEU A 112 -3.62 -4.13 -14.52
C LEU A 112 -2.77 -4.92 -15.52
N GLY A 113 -1.68 -5.56 -15.08
CA GLY A 113 -0.69 -6.18 -15.97
C GLY A 113 0.00 -5.08 -16.79
N GLY A 114 1.23 -4.73 -16.42
CA GLY A 114 2.02 -3.75 -17.15
C GLY A 114 2.15 -4.08 -18.64
#